data_AF-A0A8E2IP93-F1
#
_entry.id   AF-A0A8E2IP93-F1
#
_cell.length_a   1.000
_cell.length_b   1.000
_cell.length_c   1.000
_cell.angle_alpha   90.00
_cell.angle_beta   90.00
_cell.angle_gamma   90.00
#
_symmetry.space_group_name_H-M   'P 1'
#
loop_
_entity.id
_entity.type
_entity.pdbx_description
1 polymer ?
#
loop_
_entity_poly.entity_id
_entity_poly.type
_entity_poly.pdbx_seq_one_letter_code
_entity_poly.pdbx_strand_id
1 'polypeptide(L)'
;MLLEPAARRRDASAVDLLGAVTLAAVYQPHGYIGEPGPDTPALTGDRTARVTPQIDEFGPTLAEAVRRRDGLPRIAQAVAVAAARKYGVPDNEVEMLHETAAEICRSVLAAYPDHEYASTVDWMLLAAINALIDGDQTRANYHLAWAIAATSMRRCA
;
A
#
# COMPACT_ATOMS: atom_id res chain seq x y z
N MET A 1 15.58 4.44 3.60
CA MET A 1 14.81 3.92 4.76
C MET A 1 13.44 4.56 4.72
N LEU A 2 12.37 3.79 4.95
CA LEU A 2 11.00 4.32 5.04
C LEU A 2 10.61 4.48 6.51
N LEU A 3 9.55 5.25 6.75
CA LEU A 3 8.90 5.30 8.04
C LEU A 3 8.23 3.94 8.35
N GLU A 4 8.20 3.55 9.62
CA GLU A 4 7.49 2.34 10.05
C GLU A 4 5.96 2.50 9.90
N PRO A 5 5.21 1.41 9.62
CA PRO A 5 3.76 1.44 9.61
C PRO A 5 3.21 1.86 10.98
N ALA A 6 2.57 3.04 11.04
CA ALA A 6 2.01 3.59 12.26
C ALA A 6 0.94 4.64 11.92
N ALA A 7 0.01 4.84 12.85
CA ALA A 7 -0.95 5.94 12.79
C ALA A 7 -0.22 7.29 12.81
N ARG A 8 -0.58 8.19 11.89
CA ARG A 8 -0.02 9.54 11.76
C ARG A 8 -1.09 10.55 11.44
N ARG A 9 -0.95 11.76 11.98
CA ARG A 9 -1.86 12.87 11.70
C ARG A 9 -2.08 13.05 10.20
N ARG A 10 -3.35 13.20 9.80
CA ARG A 10 -3.77 13.32 8.39
C ARG A 10 -3.25 14.60 7.74
N ASP A 11 -3.08 15.66 8.53
CA ASP A 11 -2.61 16.97 8.11
C ASP A 11 -1.08 17.14 8.23
N ALA A 12 -0.35 16.06 8.54
CA ALA A 12 1.11 16.10 8.57
C ALA A 12 1.67 16.33 7.17
N SER A 13 2.48 17.38 7.00
CA SER A 13 3.20 17.64 5.76
C SER A 13 4.36 16.66 5.56
N ALA A 14 4.92 16.60 4.34
CA ALA A 14 6.12 15.82 4.06
C ALA A 14 7.31 16.22 4.96
N VAL A 15 7.42 17.50 5.33
CA VAL A 15 8.46 17.99 6.26
C VAL A 15 8.22 17.47 7.67
N ASP A 16 6.98 17.50 8.15
CA ASP A 16 6.63 16.99 9.49
C ASP A 16 6.96 15.48 9.61
N LEU A 17 6.75 14.74 8.53
CA LEU A 17 7.03 13.30 8.46
C LEU A 17 8.53 12.97 8.49
N LEU A 18 9.43 13.89 8.15
CA LEU A 18 10.88 13.66 8.24
C LEU A 18 11.38 13.61 9.68
N GLY A 19 10.67 14.25 10.62
CA GLY A 19 11.13 14.38 11.99
C GLY A 19 12.42 15.22 12.11
N ALA A 20 13.32 14.84 13.01
CA ALA A 20 14.56 15.57 13.26
C ALA A 20 15.63 15.23 12.20
N VAL A 21 15.85 16.15 11.26
CA VAL A 21 16.88 16.05 10.20
C VAL A 21 17.73 17.32 10.14
N THR A 22 18.99 17.20 9.71
CA THR A 22 19.91 18.34 9.55
C THR A 22 19.79 19.01 8.18
N LEU A 23 19.27 18.30 7.18
CA LEU A 23 19.02 18.78 5.82
C LEU A 23 17.75 18.12 5.28
N ALA A 24 16.90 18.91 4.62
CA ALA A 24 15.69 18.43 3.98
C ALA A 24 15.57 18.98 2.55
N ALA A 25 15.15 18.11 1.64
CA ALA A 25 14.68 18.48 0.31
C ALA A 25 13.27 17.92 0.15
N VAL A 26 12.36 18.74 -0.36
CA VAL A 26 10.95 18.37 -0.54
C VAL A 26 10.51 18.76 -1.93
N TYR A 27 9.73 17.87 -2.54
CA TYR A 27 9.08 18.11 -3.82
C TYR A 27 7.60 18.40 -3.58
N GLN A 28 7.09 19.44 -4.25
CA GLN A 28 5.66 19.77 -4.23
C GLN A 28 4.91 18.95 -5.28
N PRO A 29 3.77 18.34 -4.94
CA PRO A 29 2.92 17.64 -5.90
C PRO A 29 2.66 18.50 -7.14
N HIS A 30 2.76 17.88 -8.33
CA HIS A 30 2.62 18.54 -9.65
C HIS A 30 3.77 19.48 -10.05
N GLY A 31 4.85 19.57 -9.26
CA GLY A 31 6.08 20.23 -9.69
C GLY A 31 6.69 19.53 -10.91
N TYR A 32 7.31 20.28 -11.81
CA TYR A 32 8.03 19.64 -12.92
C TYR A 32 9.26 18.88 -12.38
N ILE A 33 9.48 17.66 -12.87
CA ILE A 33 10.70 16.88 -12.64
C ILE A 33 11.41 16.78 -14.00
N GLY A 34 12.66 17.23 -14.04
CA GLY A 34 13.48 17.15 -15.26
C GLY A 34 13.87 15.71 -15.61
N GLU A 35 14.31 15.51 -16.85
CA GLU A 35 14.81 14.22 -17.31
C GLU A 35 16.01 13.75 -16.46
N PRO A 36 16.15 12.43 -16.21
CA PRO A 36 17.24 11.90 -15.41
C PRO A 36 18.59 12.14 -16.08
N GLY A 37 19.51 12.77 -15.34
CA GLY A 37 20.91 12.96 -15.75
C GLY A 37 21.85 11.83 -15.31
N PRO A 38 23.15 11.91 -15.64
CA PRO A 38 24.16 10.90 -15.28
C PRO A 38 24.30 10.66 -13.76
N ASP A 39 24.03 11.69 -12.94
CA ASP A 39 24.11 11.62 -11.48
C ASP A 39 22.81 11.11 -10.82
N THR A 40 21.82 10.70 -11.61
CA THR A 40 20.55 10.16 -11.09
C THR A 40 20.81 8.85 -10.33
N PRO A 41 20.40 8.73 -9.06
CA PRO A 41 20.63 7.50 -8.29
C PRO A 41 19.95 6.28 -8.91
N ALA A 42 20.63 5.13 -8.91
CA ALA A 42 20.03 3.87 -9.35
C ALA A 42 18.90 3.41 -8.41
N LEU A 43 17.78 2.95 -8.98
CA LEU A 43 16.59 2.51 -8.24
C LEU A 43 16.74 1.10 -7.64
N THR A 44 17.65 0.94 -6.68
CA THR A 44 18.03 -0.37 -6.09
C THR A 44 17.52 -0.58 -4.66
N GLY A 45 17.05 0.47 -3.98
CA GLY A 45 16.73 0.44 -2.55
C GLY A 45 15.37 -0.17 -2.19
N ASP A 46 14.55 -0.54 -3.17
CA ASP A 46 13.12 -0.83 -2.97
C ASP A 46 12.85 -2.02 -2.04
N ARG A 47 13.57 -3.14 -2.23
CA ARG A 47 13.35 -4.36 -1.45
C ARG A 47 13.69 -4.16 0.03
N THR A 48 14.84 -3.55 0.33
CA THR A 48 15.29 -3.33 1.72
C THR A 48 14.43 -2.28 2.43
N ALA A 49 13.93 -1.29 1.70
CA ALA A 49 13.10 -0.23 2.24
C ALA A 49 11.72 -0.72 2.72
N ARG A 50 11.21 -1.82 2.17
CA ARG A 50 9.88 -2.38 2.48
C ARG A 50 9.89 -3.49 3.53
N VAL A 51 11.03 -3.76 4.17
CA VAL A 51 11.08 -4.72 5.27
C VAL A 51 10.37 -4.12 6.48
N THR A 52 9.34 -4.83 6.95
CA THR A 52 8.51 -4.46 8.11
C THR A 52 8.41 -5.66 9.05
N PRO A 53 8.06 -5.47 10.34
CA PRO A 53 7.78 -6.58 11.25
C PRO A 53 6.78 -7.56 10.64
N GLN A 54 7.03 -8.86 10.79
CA GLN A 54 6.14 -9.90 10.29
C GLN A 54 4.79 -9.84 11.00
N ILE A 55 3.71 -9.99 10.23
CA ILE A 55 2.36 -10.06 10.77
C ILE A 55 2.05 -11.52 11.12
N ASP A 56 1.73 -11.76 12.39
CA ASP A 56 1.23 -13.04 12.85
C ASP A 56 -0.10 -13.40 12.18
N GLU A 57 -0.29 -14.68 11.87
CA GLU A 57 -1.49 -15.17 11.19
C GLU A 57 -1.84 -14.35 9.93
N PHE A 58 -0.84 -14.04 9.10
CA PHE A 58 -0.97 -13.18 7.92
C PHE A 58 -2.21 -13.47 7.07
N GLY A 59 -2.46 -14.75 6.74
CA GLY A 59 -3.61 -15.16 5.92
C GLY A 59 -4.96 -14.79 6.54
N PRO A 60 -5.26 -15.28 7.76
CA PRO A 60 -6.46 -14.86 8.51
C PRO A 60 -6.57 -13.33 8.67
N THR A 61 -5.48 -12.65 8.99
CA THR A 61 -5.46 -11.19 9.16
C THR A 61 -5.81 -10.45 7.86
N LEU A 62 -5.24 -10.87 6.73
CA LEU A 62 -5.55 -10.31 5.41
C LEU A 62 -7.02 -10.54 5.03
N ALA A 63 -7.51 -11.77 5.19
CA ALA A 63 -8.88 -12.13 4.85
C ALA A 63 -9.90 -11.33 5.68
N GLU A 64 -9.63 -11.12 6.97
CA GLU A 64 -10.46 -10.30 7.84
C GLU A 64 -10.40 -8.81 7.48
N ALA A 65 -9.21 -8.29 7.15
CA ALA A 65 -9.05 -6.91 6.72
C ALA A 65 -9.86 -6.63 5.44
N VAL A 66 -9.79 -7.53 4.45
CA VAL A 66 -10.55 -7.46 3.19
C VAL A 66 -12.05 -7.59 3.44
N ARG A 67 -12.49 -8.51 4.31
CA ARG A 67 -13.92 -8.72 4.64
C ARG A 67 -14.61 -7.45 5.16
N ARG A 68 -13.88 -6.58 5.84
CA ARG A 68 -14.39 -5.33 6.41
C ARG A 68 -14.52 -4.19 5.39
N ARG A 69 -14.22 -4.43 4.13
CA ARG A 69 -14.21 -3.41 3.08
C ARG A 69 -15.42 -3.56 2.17
N ASP A 70 -16.28 -2.55 2.18
CA ASP A 70 -17.45 -2.50 1.30
C ASP A 70 -17.08 -2.11 -0.14
N GLY A 71 -15.94 -1.43 -0.34
CA GLY A 71 -15.49 -0.94 -1.64
C GLY A 71 -14.69 -1.94 -2.48
N LEU A 72 -14.35 -3.11 -1.93
CA LEU A 72 -13.58 -4.12 -2.66
C LEU A 72 -14.48 -5.04 -3.49
N PRO A 73 -14.01 -5.53 -4.66
CA PRO A 73 -14.76 -6.48 -5.44
C PRO A 73 -14.98 -7.76 -4.62
N ARG A 74 -16.18 -8.36 -4.72
CA ARG A 74 -16.57 -9.54 -3.93
C ARG A 74 -15.56 -10.69 -3.98
N ILE A 75 -14.83 -10.81 -5.09
CA ILE A 75 -13.83 -11.83 -5.32
C ILE A 75 -12.54 -11.65 -4.51
N ALA A 76 -12.23 -10.42 -4.09
CA ALA A 76 -10.98 -10.10 -3.38
C ALA A 76 -10.80 -10.93 -2.11
N GLN A 77 -11.88 -11.20 -1.36
CA GLN A 77 -11.79 -12.01 -0.14
C GLN A 77 -11.47 -13.47 -0.47
N ALA A 78 -12.12 -14.05 -1.48
CA ALA A 78 -11.87 -15.42 -1.89
C ALA A 78 -10.43 -15.59 -2.41
N VAL A 79 -9.97 -14.65 -3.23
CA VAL A 79 -8.60 -14.64 -3.75
C VAL A 79 -7.57 -14.45 -2.63
N ALA A 80 -7.82 -13.55 -1.67
CA ALA A 80 -6.94 -13.38 -0.51
C ALA A 80 -6.76 -14.70 0.27
N VAL A 81 -7.84 -15.44 0.51
CA VAL A 81 -7.80 -16.74 1.19
C VAL A 81 -7.06 -17.78 0.36
N ALA A 82 -7.32 -17.85 -0.96
CA ALA A 82 -6.65 -18.78 -1.86
C ALA A 82 -5.15 -18.51 -1.92
N ALA A 83 -4.75 -17.27 -2.19
CA ALA A 83 -3.35 -16.85 -2.29
C ALA A 83 -2.60 -17.05 -0.96
N ALA A 84 -3.23 -16.76 0.20
CA ALA A 84 -2.61 -17.00 1.51
C ALA A 84 -2.37 -18.48 1.80
N ARG A 85 -3.20 -19.37 1.23
CA ARG A 85 -3.01 -20.83 1.30
C ARG A 85 -2.12 -21.38 0.18
N LYS A 86 -1.57 -20.51 -0.67
CA LYS A 86 -0.80 -20.88 -1.87
C LYS A 86 -1.59 -21.77 -2.83
N TYR A 87 -2.90 -21.56 -2.88
CA TYR A 87 -3.75 -22.17 -3.89
C TYR A 87 -3.69 -21.34 -5.17
N GLY A 88 -3.88 -22.01 -6.31
CA GLY A 88 -3.98 -21.33 -7.60
C GLY A 88 -5.17 -20.38 -7.62
N VAL A 89 -4.98 -19.21 -8.22
CA VAL A 89 -6.03 -18.22 -8.48
C VAL A 89 -6.23 -18.19 -10.00
N PRO A 90 -7.47 -18.27 -10.52
CA PRO A 90 -7.71 -18.19 -11.95
C PRO A 90 -7.22 -16.87 -12.56
N ASP A 91 -6.62 -16.94 -13.75
CA ASP A 91 -5.97 -15.78 -14.41
C ASP A 91 -6.91 -14.57 -14.57
N ASN A 92 -8.19 -14.82 -14.88
CA ASN A 92 -9.19 -13.77 -15.03
C ASN A 92 -9.51 -13.05 -13.70
N GLU A 93 -9.37 -13.74 -12.56
CA GLU A 93 -9.53 -13.12 -11.24
C GLU A 93 -8.31 -12.29 -10.89
N VAL A 94 -7.11 -12.77 -11.25
CA VAL A 94 -5.85 -12.04 -11.08
C VAL A 94 -5.87 -10.75 -11.90
N GLU A 95 -6.24 -10.83 -13.18
CA GLU A 95 -6.37 -9.67 -14.07
C GLU A 95 -7.36 -8.63 -13.52
N MET A 96 -8.55 -9.08 -13.10
CA MET A 96 -9.55 -8.21 -12.48
C MET A 96 -9.02 -7.47 -11.25
N LEU A 97 -8.25 -8.13 -10.38
CA LEU A 97 -7.68 -7.48 -9.19
C LEU A 97 -6.57 -6.49 -9.54
N HIS A 98 -5.75 -6.78 -10.55
CA HIS A 98 -4.74 -5.83 -11.04
C HIS A 98 -5.39 -4.58 -11.64
N GLU A 99 -6.43 -4.74 -12.46
CA GLU A 99 -7.18 -3.64 -13.05
C GLU A 99 -7.85 -2.79 -11.97
N THR A 100 -8.54 -3.43 -11.02
CA THR A 100 -9.18 -2.74 -9.90
C THR A 100 -8.17 -1.94 -9.09
N ALA A 101 -7.00 -2.52 -8.78
CA ALA A 101 -5.94 -1.82 -8.05
C ALA A 101 -5.41 -0.61 -8.84
N ALA A 102 -5.26 -0.73 -10.16
CA ALA A 102 -4.82 0.36 -11.02
C ALA A 102 -5.87 1.49 -11.11
N GLU A 103 -7.16 1.15 -11.15
CA GLU A 103 -8.26 2.12 -11.14
C GLU A 103 -8.32 2.91 -9.84
N ILE A 104 -8.26 2.23 -8.70
CA ILE A 104 -8.25 2.89 -7.39
C ILE A 104 -7.00 3.77 -7.26
N CYS A 105 -5.83 3.29 -7.68
CA CYS A 105 -4.60 4.10 -7.71
C CYS A 105 -4.78 5.40 -8.51
N ARG A 106 -5.29 5.30 -9.75
CA ARG A 106 -5.55 6.47 -10.60
C ARG A 106 -6.53 7.43 -9.95
N SER A 107 -7.61 6.93 -9.36
CA SER A 107 -8.61 7.73 -8.66
C SER A 107 -8.03 8.46 -7.44
N VAL A 108 -7.27 7.75 -6.59
CA VAL A 108 -6.61 8.32 -5.40
C VAL A 108 -5.63 9.43 -5.80
N LEU A 109 -4.80 9.19 -6.83
CA LEU A 109 -3.83 10.19 -7.30
C LEU A 109 -4.52 11.40 -7.94
N ALA A 110 -5.59 11.20 -8.71
CA ALA A 110 -6.35 12.30 -9.32
C ALA A 110 -7.08 13.17 -8.28
N ALA A 111 -7.50 12.59 -7.16
CA ALA A 111 -8.16 13.30 -6.08
C ALA A 111 -7.17 13.89 -5.06
N TYR A 112 -5.86 13.64 -5.17
CA TYR A 112 -4.88 14.13 -4.21
C TYR A 112 -4.81 15.67 -4.22
N PRO A 113 -4.79 16.36 -3.06
CA PRO A 113 -4.64 15.81 -1.69
C PRO A 113 -5.95 15.37 -1.02
N ASP A 114 -7.11 15.67 -1.60
CA ASP A 114 -8.44 15.51 -1.02
C ASP A 114 -9.05 14.09 -1.15
N HIS A 115 -8.24 13.13 -1.58
CA HIS A 115 -8.63 11.73 -1.74
C HIS A 115 -9.24 11.10 -0.48
N GLU A 116 -10.16 10.16 -0.70
CA GLU A 116 -10.74 9.40 0.39
C GLU A 116 -9.74 8.39 0.97
N TYR A 117 -9.59 8.46 2.29
CA TYR A 117 -8.71 7.56 3.02
C TYR A 117 -9.13 6.08 2.90
N ALA A 118 -10.43 5.83 2.72
CA ALA A 118 -10.94 4.47 2.49
C ALA A 118 -10.34 3.87 1.22
N SER A 119 -10.34 4.60 0.12
CA SER A 119 -9.79 4.17 -1.17
C SER A 119 -8.30 3.85 -1.09
N THR A 120 -7.52 4.61 -0.32
CA THR A 120 -6.09 4.30 -0.10
C THR A 120 -5.90 2.98 0.64
N VAL A 121 -6.75 2.67 1.64
CA VAL A 121 -6.71 1.36 2.33
C VAL A 121 -7.12 0.23 1.39
N ASP A 122 -8.15 0.42 0.56
CA ASP A 122 -8.56 -0.58 -0.44
C ASP A 122 -7.44 -0.87 -1.44
N TRP A 123 -6.75 0.17 -1.90
CA TRP A 123 -5.57 0.03 -2.75
C TRP A 123 -4.44 -0.76 -2.06
N MET A 124 -4.13 -0.46 -0.79
CA MET A 124 -3.13 -1.21 -0.03
C MET A 124 -3.48 -2.69 0.11
N LEU A 125 -4.76 -3.02 0.38
CA LEU A 125 -5.19 -4.41 0.51
C LEU A 125 -5.11 -5.17 -0.81
N LEU A 126 -5.50 -4.56 -1.93
CA LEU A 126 -5.33 -5.16 -3.26
C LEU A 126 -3.85 -5.34 -3.62
N ALA A 127 -2.99 -4.37 -3.27
CA ALA A 127 -1.55 -4.49 -3.47
C ALA A 127 -0.94 -5.64 -2.65
N ALA A 128 -1.46 -5.88 -1.43
CA ALA A 128 -1.05 -7.03 -0.62
C ALA A 128 -1.45 -8.37 -1.27
N ILE A 129 -2.67 -8.47 -1.82
CA ILE A 129 -3.15 -9.68 -2.52
C ILE A 129 -2.32 -9.93 -3.79
N ASN A 130 -2.10 -8.90 -4.62
CA ASN A 130 -1.31 -9.02 -5.85
C ASN A 130 0.13 -9.47 -5.55
N ALA A 131 0.76 -8.87 -4.54
CA ALA A 131 2.09 -9.30 -4.10
C ALA A 131 2.12 -10.76 -3.61
N LEU A 132 1.04 -11.23 -3.00
CA LEU A 132 0.92 -12.61 -2.53
C LEU A 132 0.75 -13.60 -3.70
N ILE A 133 -0.01 -13.23 -4.73
CA ILE A 133 -0.13 -13.98 -5.99
C ILE A 133 1.24 -14.10 -6.67
N ASP A 134 2.01 -13.00 -6.69
CA ASP A 134 3.38 -12.97 -7.23
C ASP A 134 4.42 -13.72 -6.37
N GLY A 135 4.02 -14.23 -5.18
CA GLY A 135 4.91 -14.88 -4.23
C GLY A 135 5.85 -13.93 -3.46
N ASP A 136 5.67 -12.61 -3.56
CA ASP A 136 6.43 -11.59 -2.85
C ASP A 136 5.85 -11.34 -1.44
N GLN A 137 6.19 -12.24 -0.52
CA GLN A 137 5.73 -12.15 0.88
C GLN A 137 6.20 -10.88 1.60
N THR A 138 7.36 -10.35 1.24
CA THR A 138 7.87 -9.12 1.89
C THR A 138 6.97 -7.94 1.53
N ARG A 139 6.62 -7.81 0.25
CA ARG A 139 5.73 -6.75 -0.23
C ARG A 139 4.29 -6.95 0.24
N ALA A 140 3.81 -8.20 0.29
CA ALA A 140 2.49 -8.51 0.85
C ALA A 140 2.38 -8.10 2.33
N ASN A 141 3.39 -8.44 3.15
CA ASN A 141 3.48 -8.03 4.55
C ASN A 141 3.52 -6.51 4.69
N TYR A 142 4.36 -5.84 3.90
CA TYR A 142 4.47 -4.38 3.89
C TYR A 142 3.12 -3.68 3.66
N HIS A 143 2.39 -4.08 2.61
CA HIS A 143 1.11 -3.45 2.28
C HIS A 143 0.04 -3.71 3.33
N LEU A 144 -0.03 -4.93 3.88
CA LEU A 144 -0.99 -5.24 4.95
C LEU A 144 -0.68 -4.46 6.23
N ALA A 145 0.60 -4.32 6.60
CA ALA A 145 1.01 -3.56 7.78
C ALA A 145 0.57 -2.09 7.69
N TRP A 146 0.75 -1.47 6.51
CA TRP A 146 0.27 -0.12 6.25
C TRP A 146 -1.26 -0.01 6.25
N ALA A 147 -1.98 -0.99 5.68
CA ALA A 147 -3.44 -1.02 5.72
C ALA A 147 -4.01 -1.11 7.15
N ILE A 148 -3.36 -1.90 8.03
CA ILE A 148 -3.73 -2.03 9.45
C ILE A 148 -3.46 -0.73 10.21
N ALA A 149 -2.26 -0.16 10.04
CA ALA A 149 -1.88 1.10 10.65
C ALA A 149 -2.84 2.23 10.24
N ALA A 150 -3.20 2.24 8.95
CA ALA A 150 -4.13 3.19 8.38
C ALA A 150 -5.54 3.07 8.99
N THR A 151 -6.07 1.85 9.06
CA THR A 151 -7.43 1.61 9.57
C THR A 151 -7.56 1.92 11.07
N SER A 152 -6.48 1.76 11.83
CA SER A 152 -6.44 2.05 13.27
C SER A 152 -6.66 3.55 13.57
N MET A 153 -6.31 4.46 12.65
CA MET A 153 -6.52 5.90 12.82
C MET A 153 -7.99 6.31 12.93
N ARG A 154 -8.88 5.58 12.24
CA ARG A 154 -10.32 5.85 12.26
C ARG A 154 -10.98 5.54 13.61
N ARG A 155 -10.31 4.79 14.49
CA ARG A 155 -10.84 4.45 15.82
C ARG A 155 -10.50 5.49 16.90
N CYS A 156 -9.62 6.44 16.59
CA CYS A 156 -9.14 7.46 17.53
C CYS A 156 -9.56 8.89 17.14
N ALA A 157 -10.38 9.05 16.09
CA ALA A 157 -10.90 10.33 15.61
C ALA A 157 -12.42 10.42 15.84
#